data_AF-A0A0D0CQV7-F1
#
_entry.id   AF-A0A0D0CQV7-F1
#
_cell.length_a   1.000
_cell.length_b   1.000
_cell.length_c   1.000
_cell.angle_alpha   90.00
_cell.angle_beta   90.00
_cell.angle_gamma   90.00
#
_symmetry.space_group_name_H-M   'P 1'
#
loop_
_entity.id
_entity.type
_entity.pdbx_description
1 polymer ?
#
loop_
_entity_poly.entity_id
_entity_poly.type
_entity_poly.pdbx_seq_one_letter_code
_entity_poly.pdbx_strand_id
1 'polypeptide(L)'
;MWNNPIKSFMDFQYSPGKYDAIKWNHILSSTSEQDLLKWFNLGMVERIKKHIQSISDIHFFLPSSAYDFAAGPYYGPVLDPLLVSVLKVQPKLNPLLIPAQTPAQARPEQERREYLTWNMLLASYMVQRSIDSTDSTWSEGRDNPATFPRVTCMRLISHIFPFTFEIPASDINLGVTCGDLIDGLANSMREKCGRAIYESLSATRQSLVSQAYRRNRSQVPGVPGSALGEGLRRLDFLGMEHMWRGLREDSILVKEICGWVLPCTWILECTNE
;
A
#
# COMPACT_ATOMS: atom_id res chain seq x y z
N MET A 1 4.88 -43.08 14.73
CA MET A 1 3.69 -42.32 14.29
C MET A 1 4.21 -41.06 13.60
N TRP A 2 4.17 -41.03 12.27
CA TRP A 2 4.67 -39.90 11.49
C TRP A 2 3.61 -38.80 11.48
N ASN A 3 3.95 -37.63 12.03
CA ASN A 3 3.10 -36.45 11.97
C ASN A 3 2.89 -36.06 10.50
N ASN A 4 1.63 -35.99 10.05
CA ASN A 4 1.27 -35.59 8.71
C ASN A 4 1.65 -34.10 8.50
N PRO A 5 2.60 -33.76 7.61
CA PRO A 5 3.06 -32.38 7.39
C PRO A 5 1.93 -31.44 6.96
N ILE A 6 0.90 -31.99 6.31
CA ILE A 6 -0.29 -31.27 5.83
C ILE A 6 -1.08 -30.67 7.01
N LYS A 7 -1.19 -31.41 8.12
CA LYS A 7 -1.90 -30.94 9.32
C LYS A 7 -1.12 -29.82 10.02
N SER A 8 0.20 -29.94 10.08
CA SER A 8 1.08 -28.90 10.66
C SER A 8 1.10 -27.60 9.87
N PHE A 9 0.89 -27.62 8.55
CA PHE A 9 0.80 -26.41 7.72
C PHE A 9 -0.53 -25.69 7.91
N MET A 10 -1.64 -26.42 7.94
CA MET A 10 -2.97 -25.85 8.21
C MET A 10 -3.06 -25.28 9.62
N ASP A 11 -2.56 -25.99 10.64
CA ASP A 11 -2.58 -25.48 12.02
C ASP A 11 -1.67 -24.25 12.22
N PHE A 12 -0.65 -24.05 11.38
CA PHE A 12 0.28 -22.92 11.46
C PHE A 12 -0.20 -21.66 10.73
N GLN A 13 -0.93 -21.78 9.60
CA GLN A 13 -1.52 -20.62 8.91
C GLN A 13 -2.70 -19.99 9.66
N TYR A 14 -3.34 -20.73 10.59
CA TYR A 14 -4.49 -20.24 11.37
C TYR A 14 -4.14 -19.79 12.79
N SER A 15 -2.85 -19.70 13.17
CA SER A 15 -2.46 -19.21 14.50
C SER A 15 -2.04 -17.73 14.43
N PRO A 16 -2.81 -16.80 15.01
CA PRO A 16 -2.39 -15.40 15.08
C PRO A 16 -1.22 -15.28 16.07
N GLY A 17 -0.06 -14.83 15.59
CA GLY A 17 0.93 -14.18 16.46
C GLY A 17 2.36 -14.72 16.56
N LYS A 18 2.81 -15.74 15.82
CA LYS A 18 4.24 -16.14 15.83
C LYS A 18 4.75 -16.66 14.48
N TYR A 19 5.38 -15.80 13.69
CA TYR A 19 6.19 -16.21 12.55
C TYR A 19 7.60 -16.56 13.03
N ASP A 20 7.87 -17.85 13.24
CA ASP A 20 9.18 -18.32 13.67
C ASP A 20 10.03 -18.66 12.42
N ALA A 21 10.90 -17.73 12.03
CA ALA A 21 11.70 -17.80 10.80
C ALA A 21 12.62 -19.05 10.72
N ILE A 22 12.95 -19.65 11.87
CA ILE A 22 13.83 -20.82 11.98
C ILE A 22 13.16 -22.10 11.43
N LYS A 23 11.83 -22.24 11.56
CA LYS A 23 11.11 -23.40 11.03
C LYS A 23 10.97 -23.40 9.50
N TRP A 24 10.86 -22.21 8.89
CA TRP A 24 10.74 -22.07 7.44
C TRP A 24 12.00 -22.52 6.70
N ASN A 25 13.18 -22.17 7.21
CA ASN A 25 14.45 -22.55 6.57
C ASN A 25 14.66 -24.07 6.53
N HIS A 26 14.26 -24.81 7.57
CA HIS A 26 14.38 -26.26 7.60
C HIS A 26 13.41 -26.96 6.62
N ILE A 27 12.21 -26.41 6.43
CA ILE A 27 11.19 -26.96 5.52
C ILE A 27 11.59 -26.68 4.07
N LEU A 28 12.07 -25.47 3.78
CA LEU A 28 12.53 -25.09 2.43
C LEU A 28 13.81 -25.82 2.02
N SER A 29 14.70 -26.18 2.98
CA SER A 29 15.93 -26.92 2.68
C SER A 29 15.73 -28.42 2.52
N SER A 30 14.58 -28.98 2.92
CA SER A 30 14.31 -30.43 2.91
C SER A 30 13.24 -30.86 1.91
N THR A 31 12.61 -29.91 1.21
CA THR A 31 11.52 -30.18 0.25
C THR A 31 12.02 -29.95 -1.18
N SER A 32 11.76 -30.89 -2.08
CA SER A 32 12.17 -30.74 -3.48
C SER A 32 11.42 -29.58 -4.15
N GLU A 33 12.08 -28.88 -5.07
CA GLU A 33 11.48 -27.77 -5.83
C GLU A 33 10.21 -28.19 -6.58
N GLN A 34 10.17 -29.44 -7.07
CA GLN A 34 8.99 -30.01 -7.72
C GLN A 34 7.82 -30.23 -6.75
N ASP A 35 8.10 -30.62 -5.51
CA ASP A 35 7.05 -30.77 -4.49
C ASP A 35 6.53 -29.42 -4.01
N LEU A 36 7.40 -28.42 -3.87
CA LEU A 36 6.99 -27.04 -3.60
C LEU A 36 6.08 -26.52 -4.72
N LEU A 37 6.47 -26.70 -6.00
CA LEU A 37 5.64 -26.33 -7.15
C LEU A 37 4.30 -27.08 -7.17
N LYS A 38 4.29 -28.36 -6.81
CA LYS A 38 3.06 -29.17 -6.75
C LYS A 38 2.14 -28.73 -5.59
N TRP A 39 2.72 -28.35 -4.45
CA TRP A 39 2.00 -27.85 -3.27
C TRP A 39 1.41 -26.47 -3.53
N PHE A 40 2.21 -25.56 -4.10
CA PHE A 40 1.75 -24.26 -4.57
C PHE A 40 0.62 -24.46 -5.59
N ASN A 41 0.79 -25.33 -6.57
CA ASN A 41 -0.25 -25.60 -7.58
C ASN A 41 -1.53 -26.19 -6.98
N LEU A 42 -1.49 -27.15 -6.04
CA LEU A 42 -2.71 -27.74 -5.47
C LEU A 42 -3.49 -26.75 -4.59
N GLY A 43 -2.80 -26.02 -3.70
CA GLY A 43 -3.44 -25.00 -2.87
C GLY A 43 -3.94 -23.80 -3.69
N MET A 44 -3.18 -23.42 -4.71
CA MET A 44 -3.55 -22.37 -5.65
C MET A 44 -4.71 -22.80 -6.56
N VAL A 45 -4.75 -24.05 -7.03
CA VAL A 45 -5.85 -24.58 -7.84
C VAL A 45 -7.15 -24.64 -7.05
N GLU A 46 -7.14 -25.04 -5.78
CA GLU A 46 -8.37 -25.03 -4.96
C GLU A 46 -8.84 -23.60 -4.62
N ARG A 47 -7.92 -22.67 -4.36
CA ARG A 47 -8.26 -21.24 -4.21
C ARG A 47 -8.81 -20.64 -5.50
N ILE A 48 -8.16 -20.95 -6.64
CA ILE A 48 -8.58 -20.54 -7.98
C ILE A 48 -9.93 -21.15 -8.33
N LYS A 49 -10.20 -22.44 -8.06
CA LYS A 49 -11.50 -23.06 -8.30
C LYS A 49 -12.60 -22.39 -7.48
N LYS A 50 -12.38 -22.18 -6.18
CA LYS A 50 -13.33 -21.46 -5.31
C LYS A 50 -13.59 -20.03 -5.80
N HIS A 51 -12.55 -19.35 -6.30
CA HIS A 51 -12.68 -18.02 -6.88
C HIS A 51 -13.32 -18.01 -8.27
N ILE A 52 -13.00 -18.96 -9.15
CA ILE A 52 -13.61 -19.11 -10.48
C ILE A 52 -15.10 -19.38 -10.33
N GLN A 53 -15.52 -20.19 -9.35
CA GLN A 53 -16.92 -20.38 -9.01
C GLN A 53 -17.61 -19.07 -8.62
N SER A 54 -16.90 -18.20 -7.88
CA SER A 54 -17.38 -16.84 -7.56
C SER A 54 -17.31 -15.88 -8.75
N ILE A 55 -16.42 -16.08 -9.73
CA ILE A 55 -16.27 -15.24 -10.92
C ILE A 55 -17.31 -15.58 -11.99
N SER A 56 -17.74 -16.83 -12.11
CA SER A 56 -18.88 -17.19 -12.97
C SER A 56 -20.18 -16.48 -12.57
N ASP A 57 -20.29 -16.05 -11.30
CA ASP A 57 -21.42 -15.24 -10.82
C ASP A 57 -21.27 -13.74 -11.15
N ILE A 58 -20.04 -13.27 -11.47
CA ILE A 58 -19.72 -11.85 -11.72
C ILE A 58 -20.01 -11.44 -13.17
N HIS A 59 -20.08 -12.39 -14.11
CA HIS A 59 -20.24 -12.08 -15.53
C HIS A 59 -21.61 -11.48 -15.93
N PHE A 60 -22.52 -11.23 -14.99
CA PHE A 60 -23.89 -10.77 -15.28
C PHE A 60 -24.25 -9.33 -14.89
N PHE A 61 -23.34 -8.51 -14.35
CA PHE A 61 -23.66 -7.11 -14.02
C PHE A 61 -22.52 -6.14 -14.33
N LEU A 62 -22.51 -5.55 -15.52
CA LEU A 62 -21.95 -4.21 -15.71
C LEU A 62 -22.92 -3.41 -16.58
N PRO A 63 -23.47 -2.32 -16.04
CA PRO A 63 -22.90 -1.04 -16.44
C PRO A 63 -22.74 -0.01 -15.30
N SER A 64 -21.82 0.92 -15.57
CA SER A 64 -21.54 2.20 -14.89
C SER A 64 -20.41 2.20 -13.85
N SER A 65 -19.40 3.01 -14.15
CA SER A 65 -18.27 3.41 -13.29
C SER A 65 -18.67 4.02 -11.94
N ALA A 66 -19.96 4.29 -11.72
CA ALA A 66 -20.49 4.86 -10.50
C ALA A 66 -20.36 3.94 -9.27
N TYR A 67 -20.20 2.63 -9.46
CA TYR A 67 -20.16 1.65 -8.37
C TYR A 67 -18.81 0.94 -8.20
N ASP A 68 -17.82 1.22 -9.07
CA ASP A 68 -16.50 0.57 -9.00
C ASP A 68 -15.84 0.76 -7.62
N PHE A 69 -16.12 1.88 -6.96
CA PHE A 69 -15.58 2.22 -5.64
C PHE A 69 -16.65 2.37 -4.56
N ALA A 70 -17.78 1.67 -4.68
CA ALA A 70 -18.79 1.66 -3.65
C ALA A 70 -18.26 0.99 -2.37
N ALA A 71 -18.51 1.61 -1.22
CA ALA A 71 -18.15 1.06 0.09
C ALA A 71 -19.07 -0.11 0.49
N GLY A 72 -18.56 -0.98 1.37
CA GLY A 72 -19.32 -2.07 1.98
C GLY A 72 -18.93 -3.48 1.52
N PRO A 73 -19.38 -4.52 2.24
CA PRO A 73 -18.90 -5.88 2.04
C PRO A 73 -19.44 -6.56 0.78
N TYR A 74 -20.57 -6.08 0.25
CA TYR A 74 -21.33 -6.78 -0.80
C TYR A 74 -20.84 -6.55 -2.23
N TYR A 75 -19.78 -5.76 -2.43
CA TYR A 75 -19.34 -5.29 -3.76
C TYR A 75 -18.15 -6.08 -4.33
N GLY A 76 -18.40 -7.18 -5.03
CA GLY A 76 -17.38 -7.92 -5.78
C GLY A 76 -16.31 -8.62 -4.93
N PRO A 77 -15.41 -9.41 -5.55
CA PRO A 77 -14.42 -10.19 -4.81
C PRO A 77 -13.28 -9.31 -4.29
N VAL A 78 -12.71 -9.70 -3.15
CA VAL A 78 -11.44 -9.15 -2.65
C VAL A 78 -10.33 -10.11 -3.00
N LEU A 79 -9.39 -9.66 -3.84
CA LEU A 79 -8.33 -10.49 -4.38
C LEU A 79 -7.06 -10.35 -3.54
N ASP A 80 -6.39 -11.45 -3.22
CA ASP A 80 -5.02 -11.39 -2.73
C ASP A 80 -4.03 -11.07 -3.87
N PRO A 81 -2.84 -10.49 -3.60
CA PRO A 81 -1.89 -10.12 -4.64
C PRO A 81 -1.45 -11.30 -5.54
N LEU A 82 -1.43 -12.53 -5.01
CA LEU A 82 -1.09 -13.71 -5.80
C LEU A 82 -2.20 -14.01 -6.81
N LEU A 83 -3.47 -13.96 -6.41
CA LEU A 83 -4.62 -14.11 -7.30
C LEU A 83 -4.65 -13.02 -8.37
N VAL A 84 -4.36 -11.76 -8.00
CA VAL A 84 -4.24 -10.66 -8.98
C VAL A 84 -3.20 -11.01 -10.05
N SER A 85 -2.04 -11.55 -9.65
CA SER A 85 -0.98 -11.96 -10.57
C SER A 85 -1.40 -13.13 -11.46
N VAL A 86 -1.96 -14.19 -10.89
CA VAL A 86 -2.35 -15.40 -11.63
C VAL A 86 -3.48 -15.12 -12.63
N LEU A 87 -4.47 -14.33 -12.21
CA LEU A 87 -5.61 -13.93 -13.06
C LEU A 87 -5.26 -12.79 -14.02
N LYS A 88 -4.04 -12.23 -13.93
CA LYS A 88 -3.57 -11.08 -14.71
C LYS A 88 -4.52 -9.88 -14.61
N VAL A 89 -5.09 -9.68 -13.42
CA VAL A 89 -5.95 -8.55 -13.13
C VAL A 89 -5.07 -7.31 -12.96
N GLN A 90 -5.52 -6.18 -13.50
CA GLN A 90 -4.91 -4.87 -13.30
C GLN A 90 -5.87 -4.03 -12.45
N PRO A 91 -5.69 -3.98 -11.11
CA PRO A 91 -6.58 -3.23 -10.25
C PRO A 91 -6.42 -1.73 -10.53
N LYS A 92 -7.53 -1.05 -10.82
CA LYS A 92 -7.59 0.39 -11.03
C LYS A 92 -7.57 1.11 -9.68
N LEU A 93 -6.77 2.16 -9.55
CA LEU A 93 -6.78 3.00 -8.35
C LEU A 93 -8.06 3.82 -8.20
N ASN A 94 -8.46 4.05 -6.95
CA ASN A 94 -9.50 5.00 -6.60
C ASN A 94 -9.11 6.42 -7.06
N PRO A 95 -10.00 7.16 -7.75
CA PRO A 95 -9.74 8.52 -8.21
C PRO A 95 -9.22 9.48 -7.14
N LEU A 96 -9.61 9.31 -5.87
CA LEU A 96 -9.13 10.14 -4.75
C LEU A 96 -7.62 9.98 -4.49
N LEU A 97 -7.07 8.81 -4.81
CA LEU A 97 -5.67 8.46 -4.55
C LEU A 97 -4.74 8.79 -5.72
N ILE A 98 -5.29 9.02 -6.92
CA ILE A 98 -4.50 9.35 -8.11
C ILE A 98 -4.01 10.81 -8.00
N PRO A 99 -2.84 11.16 -8.57
CA PRO A 99 -2.37 12.54 -8.60
C PRO A 99 -3.39 13.55 -9.12
N ALA A 100 -3.39 14.73 -8.50
CA ALA A 100 -4.16 15.87 -8.99
C ALA A 100 -3.73 16.21 -10.42
N GLN A 101 -4.68 16.49 -11.30
CA GLN A 101 -4.37 16.97 -12.64
C GLN A 101 -3.79 18.39 -12.53
N THR A 102 -2.65 18.61 -13.15
CA THR A 102 -2.13 19.98 -13.31
C THR A 102 -3.07 20.80 -14.21
N PRO A 103 -3.12 22.13 -14.09
CA PRO A 103 -3.95 22.97 -14.97
C PRO A 103 -3.67 22.77 -16.46
N ALA A 104 -2.43 22.38 -16.82
CA ALA A 104 -2.05 22.05 -18.20
C ALA A 104 -2.64 20.72 -18.69
N GLN A 105 -3.06 19.83 -17.78
CA GLN A 105 -3.62 18.51 -18.06
C GLN A 105 -5.15 18.48 -17.91
N ALA A 106 -5.73 19.46 -17.21
CA ALA A 106 -7.17 19.58 -17.04
C ALA A 106 -7.82 19.97 -18.37
N ARG A 107 -8.70 19.13 -18.91
CA ARG A 107 -9.54 19.53 -20.05
C ARG A 107 -10.60 20.52 -19.57
N PRO A 108 -10.94 21.56 -20.36
CA PRO A 108 -11.93 22.58 -19.97
C PRO A 108 -13.31 22.01 -19.60
N GLU A 109 -13.66 20.84 -20.14
CA GLU A 109 -14.96 20.17 -19.94
C GLU A 109 -14.97 19.17 -18.78
N GLN A 110 -13.82 18.91 -18.14
CA GLN A 110 -13.75 17.99 -17.01
C GLN A 110 -13.99 18.76 -15.72
N GLU A 111 -15.09 18.45 -15.04
CA GLU A 111 -15.32 18.88 -13.66
C GLU A 111 -14.05 18.60 -12.85
N ARG A 112 -13.63 19.58 -12.02
CA ARG A 112 -12.41 19.46 -11.22
C ARG A 112 -12.53 18.23 -10.34
N ARG A 113 -11.79 17.20 -10.71
CA ARG A 113 -11.74 15.96 -9.95
C ARG A 113 -11.21 16.26 -8.56
N GLU A 114 -11.86 15.71 -7.56
CA GLU A 114 -11.41 15.78 -6.20
C GLU A 114 -10.10 15.01 -6.02
N TYR A 115 -9.29 15.48 -5.06
CA TYR A 115 -8.04 14.85 -4.67
C TYR A 115 -7.76 15.13 -3.20
N LEU A 116 -6.85 14.36 -2.62
CA LEU A 116 -6.39 14.55 -1.24
C LEU A 116 -5.20 15.50 -1.20
N THR A 117 -5.24 16.42 -0.24
CA THR A 117 -4.12 17.26 0.16
C THR A 117 -3.67 16.82 1.54
N TRP A 118 -2.39 16.48 1.67
CA TRP A 118 -1.85 16.03 2.94
C TRP A 118 -0.35 16.28 3.04
N ASN A 119 0.07 16.91 4.13
CA ASN A 119 1.45 16.94 4.55
C ASN A 119 1.77 15.63 5.29
N MET A 120 2.56 14.75 4.67
CA MET A 120 2.85 13.41 5.20
C MET A 120 3.74 13.40 6.45
N LEU A 121 4.25 14.57 6.89
CA LEU A 121 4.87 14.70 8.20
C LEU A 121 3.81 14.63 9.33
N LEU A 122 2.57 15.00 9.01
CA LEU A 122 1.47 15.16 9.96
C LEU A 122 0.61 13.89 10.05
N ALA A 123 -0.34 13.89 11.00
CA ALA A 123 -1.24 12.76 11.22
C ALA A 123 -2.24 12.59 10.08
N SER A 124 -2.75 11.37 9.91
CA SER A 124 -3.71 11.02 8.86
C SER A 124 -5.06 11.72 9.01
N TYR A 125 -5.41 12.21 10.21
CA TYR A 125 -6.61 13.02 10.42
C TYR A 125 -6.46 14.45 9.88
N MET A 126 -5.24 14.90 9.57
CA MET A 126 -4.99 16.22 8.95
C MET A 126 -5.07 16.19 7.42
N VAL A 127 -5.49 15.07 6.84
CA VAL A 127 -5.77 14.96 5.41
C VAL A 127 -7.04 15.71 5.10
N GLN A 128 -7.07 16.41 3.96
CA GLN A 128 -8.22 17.17 3.49
C GLN A 128 -8.51 16.81 2.04
N ARG A 129 -9.78 16.79 1.62
CA ARG A 129 -10.12 16.83 0.20
C ARG A 129 -9.94 18.24 -0.34
N SER A 130 -9.70 18.35 -1.63
CA SER A 130 -9.60 19.62 -2.35
C SER A 130 -10.86 20.50 -2.27
N ILE A 131 -12.01 19.91 -1.90
CA ILE A 131 -13.28 20.60 -1.73
C ILE A 131 -13.64 20.87 -0.26
N ASP A 132 -12.89 20.27 0.68
CA ASP A 132 -13.14 20.46 2.09
C ASP A 132 -12.79 21.90 2.49
N SER A 133 -13.52 22.46 3.45
CA SER A 133 -13.12 23.71 4.09
C SER A 133 -11.81 23.52 4.87
N THR A 134 -11.08 24.60 5.10
CA THR A 134 -9.78 24.57 5.80
C THR A 134 -9.83 23.98 7.20
N ASP A 135 -11.01 24.00 7.83
CA ASP A 135 -11.22 23.50 9.19
C ASP A 135 -11.76 22.07 9.23
N SER A 136 -12.08 21.49 8.06
CA SER A 136 -12.63 20.14 7.97
C SER A 136 -11.53 19.11 7.77
N THR A 137 -11.72 17.95 8.38
CA THR A 137 -10.89 16.76 8.16
C THR A 137 -11.58 15.82 7.20
N TRP A 138 -10.82 15.18 6.32
CA TRP A 138 -11.35 14.24 5.33
C TRP A 138 -12.02 13.02 5.99
N SER A 139 -13.31 12.82 5.71
CA SER A 139 -14.11 11.68 6.15
C SER A 139 -14.84 10.98 5.00
N GLU A 140 -15.46 11.73 4.10
CA GLU A 140 -16.18 11.17 2.96
C GLU A 140 -15.23 10.50 1.95
N GLY A 141 -15.50 9.24 1.62
CA GLY A 141 -14.69 8.42 0.72
C GLY A 141 -13.53 7.69 1.40
N ARG A 142 -13.36 7.85 2.72
CA ARG A 142 -12.36 7.12 3.50
C ARG A 142 -12.61 5.61 3.50
N ASP A 143 -13.88 5.21 3.60
CA ASP A 143 -14.29 3.79 3.59
C ASP A 143 -14.42 3.20 2.17
N ASN A 144 -14.21 4.01 1.13
CA ASN A 144 -14.22 3.51 -0.24
C ASN A 144 -12.99 2.62 -0.48
N PRO A 145 -13.11 1.55 -1.29
CA PRO A 145 -11.97 0.73 -1.63
C PRO A 145 -10.91 1.56 -2.37
N ALA A 146 -9.64 1.30 -2.06
CA ALA A 146 -8.50 1.96 -2.69
C ALA A 146 -8.28 1.48 -4.13
N THR A 147 -8.79 0.29 -4.49
CA THR A 147 -8.68 -0.28 -5.83
C THR A 147 -9.96 -0.97 -6.29
N PHE A 148 -10.13 -1.10 -7.61
CA PHE A 148 -11.13 -1.94 -8.24
C PHE A 148 -10.51 -2.87 -9.31
N PRO A 149 -10.60 -4.21 -9.18
CA PRO A 149 -11.16 -4.94 -8.06
C PRO A 149 -10.44 -4.68 -6.73
N ARG A 150 -11.10 -5.00 -5.62
CA ARG A 150 -10.58 -4.77 -4.27
C ARG A 150 -9.43 -5.74 -3.99
N VAL A 151 -8.42 -5.30 -3.25
CA VAL A 151 -7.25 -6.13 -2.92
C VAL A 151 -7.05 -6.24 -1.42
N THR A 152 -6.49 -7.36 -0.94
CA THR A 152 -6.25 -7.56 0.50
C THR A 152 -5.00 -6.83 1.02
N CYS A 153 -4.11 -6.40 0.12
CA CYS A 153 -2.88 -5.69 0.47
C CYS A 153 -2.41 -4.83 -0.71
N MET A 154 -1.96 -3.61 -0.41
CA MET A 154 -1.29 -2.72 -1.35
C MET A 154 0.17 -2.53 -0.95
N ARG A 155 1.06 -2.50 -1.93
CA ARG A 155 2.47 -2.16 -1.74
C ARG A 155 2.79 -0.80 -2.33
N LEU A 156 3.42 0.07 -1.56
CA LEU A 156 3.85 1.40 -2.00
C LEU A 156 5.37 1.48 -1.98
N ILE A 157 5.94 2.01 -3.06
CA ILE A 157 7.37 2.29 -3.18
C ILE A 157 7.58 3.73 -3.68
N SER A 158 8.76 4.29 -3.48
CA SER A 158 9.11 5.61 -4.01
C SER A 158 10.58 5.67 -4.41
N HIS A 159 10.91 6.63 -5.26
CA HIS A 159 12.30 6.96 -5.60
C HIS A 159 12.98 7.82 -4.51
N ILE A 160 12.19 8.43 -3.63
CA ILE A 160 12.64 9.42 -2.65
C ILE A 160 13.30 8.75 -1.44
N PHE A 161 12.85 7.55 -1.09
CA PHE A 161 13.31 6.83 0.09
C PHE A 161 13.35 5.31 -0.19
N PRO A 162 14.21 4.56 0.52
CA PRO A 162 14.46 3.14 0.24
C PRO A 162 13.44 2.17 0.88
N PHE A 163 12.31 2.68 1.36
CA PHE A 163 11.32 1.90 2.09
C PHE A 163 10.24 1.37 1.14
N THR A 164 9.80 0.15 1.44
CA THR A 164 8.57 -0.41 0.89
C THR A 164 7.52 -0.39 1.99
N PHE A 165 6.34 0.17 1.70
CA PHE A 165 5.21 0.14 2.62
C PHE A 165 4.24 -0.94 2.17
N GLU A 166 3.90 -1.85 3.08
CA GLU A 166 2.86 -2.85 2.86
C GLU A 166 1.64 -2.47 3.69
N ILE A 167 0.54 -2.19 3.02
CA ILE A 167 -0.71 -1.74 3.63
C ILE A 167 -1.74 -2.86 3.49
N PRO A 168 -1.90 -3.70 4.51
CA PRO A 168 -2.96 -4.72 4.52
C PRO A 168 -4.32 -4.06 4.76
N ALA A 169 -5.38 -4.72 4.28
CA ALA A 169 -6.75 -4.35 4.61
C ALA A 169 -7.00 -4.52 6.12
N SER A 170 -7.65 -3.55 6.76
CA SER A 170 -8.09 -3.69 8.16
C SER A 170 -9.20 -4.74 8.30
N ASP A 171 -10.08 -4.83 7.30
CA ASP A 171 -11.06 -5.91 7.11
C ASP A 171 -10.85 -6.58 5.74
N ILE A 172 -10.51 -7.86 5.75
CA ILE A 172 -10.25 -8.65 4.55
C ILE A 172 -11.47 -8.74 3.61
N ASN A 173 -12.70 -8.60 4.13
CA ASN A 173 -13.92 -8.64 3.32
C ASN A 173 -14.20 -7.33 2.59
N LEU A 174 -13.61 -6.23 3.07
CA LEU A 174 -13.69 -4.93 2.42
C LEU A 174 -12.51 -4.71 1.45
N GLY A 175 -11.37 -5.36 1.70
CA GLY A 175 -10.12 -5.04 1.04
C GLY A 175 -9.54 -3.73 1.57
N VAL A 176 -8.43 -3.29 0.98
CA VAL A 176 -7.77 -2.04 1.38
C VAL A 176 -8.68 -0.87 1.02
N THR A 177 -9.05 -0.08 2.02
CA THR A 177 -9.77 1.18 1.85
C THR A 177 -8.82 2.36 1.64
N CYS A 178 -9.33 3.49 1.13
CA CYS A 178 -8.55 4.73 1.05
C CYS A 178 -8.07 5.17 2.45
N GLY A 179 -8.89 4.96 3.49
CA GLY A 179 -8.55 5.20 4.88
C GLY A 179 -7.40 4.33 5.36
N ASP A 180 -7.49 3.01 5.15
CA ASP A 180 -6.44 2.05 5.51
C ASP A 180 -5.09 2.45 4.91
N LEU A 181 -5.12 2.88 3.64
CA LEU A 181 -3.91 3.31 2.92
C LEU A 181 -3.26 4.51 3.59
N ILE A 182 -4.05 5.55 3.87
CA ILE A 182 -3.55 6.80 4.45
C ILE A 182 -3.11 6.60 5.91
N ASP A 183 -3.87 5.84 6.70
CA ASP A 183 -3.52 5.51 8.08
C ASP A 183 -2.27 4.63 8.16
N GLY A 184 -2.22 3.56 7.36
CA GLY A 184 -1.09 2.65 7.30
C GLY A 184 0.19 3.36 6.87
N LEU A 185 0.11 4.25 5.88
CA LEU A 185 1.24 5.06 5.45
C LEU A 185 1.67 6.05 6.54
N ALA A 186 0.74 6.78 7.14
CA ALA A 186 1.04 7.74 8.21
C ALA A 186 1.71 7.06 9.41
N ASN A 187 1.24 5.88 9.79
CA ASN A 187 1.83 5.08 10.87
C ASN A 187 3.23 4.59 10.51
N SER A 188 3.39 4.04 9.30
CA SER A 188 4.68 3.57 8.79
C SER A 188 5.73 4.69 8.75
N MET A 189 5.32 5.92 8.41
CA MET A 189 6.19 7.10 8.35
C MET A 189 6.75 7.51 9.72
N ARG A 190 6.05 7.20 10.82
CA ARG A 190 6.48 7.47 12.20
C ARG A 190 7.42 6.43 12.79
N GLU A 191 7.64 5.32 12.09
CA GLU A 191 8.55 4.27 12.55
C GLU A 191 9.99 4.76 12.60
N LYS A 192 10.76 4.25 13.58
CA LYS A 192 12.19 4.53 13.69
C LYS A 192 12.93 3.88 12.53
N CYS A 193 13.91 4.59 12.00
CA CYS A 193 14.80 4.06 10.97
C CYS A 193 16.09 3.55 11.60
N GLY A 194 16.55 2.38 11.14
CA GLY A 194 17.84 1.83 11.53
C GLY A 194 19.00 2.64 10.97
N ARG A 195 20.08 2.75 11.74
CA ARG A 195 21.30 3.48 11.36
C ARG A 195 21.88 3.03 10.01
N ALA A 196 21.88 1.72 9.75
CA ALA A 196 22.41 1.13 8.52
C ALA A 196 21.73 1.68 7.25
N ILE A 197 20.43 1.96 7.30
CA ILE A 197 19.69 2.51 6.15
C ILE A 197 20.18 3.92 5.85
N TYR A 198 20.37 4.75 6.89
CA TYR A 198 20.93 6.09 6.72
C TYR A 198 22.36 6.06 6.16
N GLU A 199 23.20 5.16 6.69
CA GLU A 199 24.60 5.02 6.24
C GLU A 199 24.74 4.46 4.81
N SER A 200 23.75 3.70 4.33
CA SER A 200 23.72 3.23 2.93
C SER A 200 23.39 4.33 1.90
N LEU A 201 22.91 5.49 2.35
CA LEU A 201 22.62 6.61 1.46
C LEU A 201 23.90 7.29 0.97
N SER A 202 23.82 7.94 -0.20
CA SER A 202 24.87 8.84 -0.66
C SER A 202 25.08 10.02 0.29
N ALA A 203 26.29 10.59 0.34
CA ALA A 203 26.60 11.73 1.23
C ALA A 203 25.65 12.93 1.02
N THR A 204 25.28 13.21 -0.23
CA THR A 204 24.30 14.24 -0.57
C THR A 204 22.94 13.94 0.07
N ARG A 205 22.46 12.70 -0.03
CA ARG A 205 21.16 12.33 0.54
C ARG A 205 21.20 12.28 2.07
N GLN A 206 22.30 11.82 2.67
CA GLN A 206 22.52 11.89 4.12
C GLN A 206 22.40 13.33 4.65
N SER A 207 23.00 14.30 3.95
CA SER A 207 22.90 15.72 4.29
C SER A 207 21.45 16.22 4.25
N LEU A 208 20.69 15.87 3.20
CA LEU A 208 19.26 16.23 3.08
C LEU A 208 18.41 15.63 4.20
N VAL A 209 18.60 14.34 4.51
CA VAL A 209 17.90 13.66 5.60
C VAL A 209 18.27 14.28 6.96
N SER A 210 19.54 14.62 7.17
CA SER A 210 19.99 15.33 8.38
C SER A 210 19.36 16.71 8.54
N GLN A 211 19.19 17.45 7.44
CA GLN A 211 18.51 18.75 7.46
C GLN A 211 17.03 18.58 7.78
N ALA A 212 16.36 17.63 7.14
CA ALA A 212 14.96 17.30 7.40
C ALA A 212 14.74 16.86 8.85
N TYR A 213 15.61 16.00 9.40
CA TYR A 213 15.57 15.59 10.80
C TYR A 213 15.54 16.78 11.76
N ARG A 214 16.42 17.77 11.55
CA ARG A 214 16.48 18.98 12.38
C ARG A 214 15.25 19.86 12.19
N ARG A 215 14.82 20.07 10.93
CA ARG A 215 13.64 20.87 10.60
C ARG A 215 12.38 20.28 11.23
N ASN A 216 12.16 18.98 11.07
CA ASN A 216 10.94 18.29 11.51
C ASN A 216 10.75 18.32 13.04
N ARG A 217 11.84 18.54 13.78
CA ARG A 217 11.85 18.66 15.26
C ARG A 217 11.93 20.09 15.76
N SER A 218 12.01 21.07 14.87
CA SER A 218 12.01 22.50 15.20
C SER A 218 10.60 23.02 15.52
N GLN A 219 10.49 24.30 15.87
CA GLN A 219 9.21 24.98 16.10
C GLN A 219 8.63 25.63 14.83
N VAL A 220 9.11 25.24 13.65
CA VAL A 220 8.61 25.78 12.37
C VAL A 220 7.13 25.38 12.18
N PRO A 221 6.25 26.28 11.73
CA PRO A 221 4.88 25.94 11.41
C PRO A 221 4.79 24.81 10.36
N GLY A 222 3.80 23.93 10.50
CA GLY A 222 3.57 22.84 9.54
C GLY A 222 4.49 21.62 9.68
N VAL A 223 5.35 21.58 10.70
CA VAL A 223 6.11 20.37 11.07
C VAL A 223 5.65 19.80 12.42
N PRO A 224 5.89 18.50 12.69
CA PRO A 224 5.48 17.87 13.94
C PRO A 224 6.16 18.43 15.21
N GLY A 225 7.37 18.94 15.09
CA GLY A 225 8.15 19.48 16.19
C GLY A 225 8.61 18.41 17.19
N SER A 226 8.64 18.77 18.47
CA SER A 226 9.17 17.94 19.55
C SER A 226 8.42 16.61 19.75
N ALA A 227 7.19 16.49 19.25
CA ALA A 227 6.38 15.27 19.36
C ALA A 227 7.00 14.03 18.70
N LEU A 228 7.94 14.20 17.75
CA LEU A 228 8.64 13.07 17.11
C LEU A 228 9.66 12.38 18.03
N GLY A 229 10.12 13.08 19.06
CA GLY A 229 11.19 12.64 19.94
C GLY A 229 12.53 12.42 19.21
N GLU A 230 13.41 11.66 19.85
CA GLU A 230 14.75 11.37 19.35
C GLU A 230 14.80 10.22 18.34
N GLY A 231 15.82 10.26 17.49
CA GLY A 231 16.11 9.23 16.49
C GLY A 231 15.42 9.48 15.16
N LEU A 232 16.07 9.07 14.07
CA LEU A 232 15.56 9.23 12.70
C LEU A 232 14.26 8.44 12.52
N ARG A 233 13.27 9.08 11.89
CA ARG A 233 12.00 8.47 11.47
C ARG A 233 11.98 8.30 9.96
N ARG A 234 11.13 7.42 9.44
CA ARG A 234 10.98 7.25 7.98
C ARG A 234 10.55 8.56 7.29
N LEU A 235 9.70 9.37 7.91
CA LEU A 235 9.32 10.69 7.38
C LEU A 235 10.50 11.66 7.21
N ASP A 236 11.60 11.49 7.94
CA ASP A 236 12.78 12.36 7.77
C ASP A 236 13.43 12.12 6.39
N PHE A 237 13.15 10.98 5.75
CA PHE A 237 13.62 10.65 4.41
C PHE A 237 12.78 11.28 3.29
N LEU A 238 11.65 11.93 3.61
CA LEU A 238 10.89 12.71 2.62
C LEU A 238 11.67 13.98 2.20
N GLY A 239 12.49 14.53 3.09
CA GLY A 239 13.24 15.74 2.80
C GLY A 239 12.29 16.93 2.57
N MET A 240 12.42 17.58 1.42
CA MET A 240 11.55 18.68 1.01
C MET A 240 10.27 18.19 0.31
N GLU A 241 10.24 16.94 -0.15
CA GLU A 241 9.12 16.34 -0.91
C GLU A 241 8.16 15.63 0.05
N HIS A 242 7.54 16.41 0.92
CA HIS A 242 6.77 15.91 2.05
C HIS A 242 5.26 16.02 1.86
N MET A 243 4.81 16.64 0.76
CA MET A 243 3.39 16.71 0.42
C MET A 243 2.98 15.47 -0.37
N TRP A 244 1.86 14.88 0.02
CA TRP A 244 1.18 13.84 -0.73
C TRP A 244 0.79 14.38 -2.10
N ARG A 245 1.23 13.70 -3.17
CA ARG A 245 0.79 14.00 -4.53
C ARG A 245 -0.19 12.95 -5.02
N GLY A 246 -0.02 11.69 -4.68
CA GLY A 246 -0.90 10.59 -5.10
C GLY A 246 -0.14 9.30 -5.37
N LEU A 247 -0.84 8.34 -5.96
CA LEU A 247 -0.32 7.05 -6.38
C LEU A 247 -0.41 6.91 -7.89
N ARG A 248 0.63 6.36 -8.50
CA ARG A 248 0.60 5.98 -9.92
C ARG A 248 1.03 4.55 -10.14
N GLU A 249 0.51 3.99 -11.23
CA GLU A 249 0.97 2.71 -11.76
C GLU A 249 2.21 2.94 -12.63
N ASP A 250 3.28 2.19 -12.35
CA ASP A 250 4.46 2.16 -13.19
C ASP A 250 5.21 0.83 -13.01
N SER A 251 4.87 -0.13 -13.87
CA SER A 251 5.51 -1.45 -13.83
C SER A 251 7.00 -1.39 -14.18
N ILE A 252 7.46 -0.38 -14.92
CA ILE A 252 8.87 -0.24 -15.31
C ILE A 252 9.68 0.14 -14.08
N LEU A 253 9.24 1.19 -13.37
CA LEU A 253 9.91 1.62 -12.14
C LEU A 253 9.81 0.57 -11.03
N VAL A 254 8.68 -0.13 -10.91
CA VAL A 254 8.56 -1.27 -9.99
C VAL A 254 9.61 -2.34 -10.32
N LYS A 255 9.79 -2.67 -11.60
CA LYS A 255 10.80 -3.65 -12.01
C LYS A 255 12.22 -3.15 -11.76
N GLU A 256 12.49 -1.86 -11.95
CA GLU A 256 13.80 -1.26 -11.67
C GLU A 256 14.15 -1.33 -10.18
N ILE A 257 13.20 -0.98 -9.30
CA ILE A 257 13.42 -0.95 -7.85
C ILE A 257 13.43 -2.36 -7.24
N CYS A 258 12.49 -3.22 -7.65
CA CYS A 258 12.28 -4.53 -7.05
C CYS A 258 12.93 -5.69 -7.82
N GLY A 259 13.49 -5.45 -9.01
CA GLY A 259 13.99 -6.48 -9.93
C GLY A 259 12.91 -7.24 -10.69
N TRP A 260 11.65 -7.16 -10.25
CA TRP A 260 10.50 -7.87 -10.81
C TRP A 260 9.24 -7.00 -10.79
N VAL A 261 8.28 -7.28 -11.66
CA VAL A 261 6.96 -6.64 -11.61
C VAL A 261 6.13 -7.33 -10.53
N LEU A 262 6.02 -6.70 -9.38
CA LEU A 262 5.24 -7.21 -8.26
C LEU A 262 3.75 -6.81 -8.41
N PRO A 263 2.80 -7.72 -8.15
CA PRO A 263 1.38 -7.38 -8.18
C PRO A 263 1.05 -6.38 -7.07
N CYS A 264 -0.03 -5.62 -7.27
CA CYS A 264 -0.55 -4.67 -6.28
C CYS A 264 0.53 -3.72 -5.74
N THR A 265 1.41 -3.24 -6.62
CA THR A 265 2.50 -2.32 -6.26
C THR A 265 2.36 -1.02 -7.01
N TRP A 266 2.31 0.10 -6.28
CA TRP A 266 2.15 1.45 -6.81
C TRP A 266 3.28 2.37 -6.36
N ILE A 267 3.52 3.40 -7.18
CA ILE A 267 4.53 4.42 -6.88
C ILE A 267 3.86 5.54 -6.07
N LEU A 268 4.38 5.79 -4.87
CA LEU A 268 4.03 6.95 -4.08
C LEU A 268 4.74 8.18 -4.66
N GLU A 269 3.93 9.10 -5.18
CA GLU A 269 4.39 10.42 -5.60
C GLU A 269 4.30 11.40 -4.44
N CYS A 270 5.38 12.16 -4.28
CA CYS A 270 5.46 13.25 -3.32
C CYS A 270 5.84 14.52 -4.08
N THR A 271 5.54 15.67 -3.49
CA THR A 271 5.92 16.97 -4.03
C THR A 271 6.41 17.89 -2.92
N ASN A 272 7.11 18.94 -3.28
CA ASN A 272 7.24 20.11 -2.44
C ASN A 272 5.92 20.92 -2.47
N GLU A 273 5.74 21.78 -1.46
CA GLU A 273 4.64 22.78 -1.39
C GLU A 273 4.43 23.52 -2.71
#